data_AF-A0A1V9WZB7-F1
#
_entry.id   AF-A0A1V9WZB7-F1
#
_cell.length_a   1.000
_cell.length_b   1.000
_cell.length_c   1.000
_cell.angle_alpha   90.00
_cell.angle_beta   90.00
_cell.angle_gamma   90.00
#
_symmetry.space_group_name_H-M   'P 1'
#
loop_
_entity.id
_entity.type
_entity.pdbx_description
1 polymer ?
#
loop_
_entity_poly.entity_id
_entity_poly.type
_entity_poly.pdbx_seq_one_letter_code
_entity_poly.pdbx_strand_id
1 'polypeptide(L)' 'MLTGIGFRHYLYRIRKANSPICDMCNSGEDDTAEHTLFNCHRYEEERA' A
#
# COMPACT_ATOMS: atom_id res chain seq x y z
N MET A 1 12.93 3.09 10.98
CA MET A 1 11.69 2.28 10.93
C MET A 1 11.44 1.96 9.46
N LEU A 2 11.24 0.70 9.09
CA LEU A 2 10.72 0.34 7.76
C LEU A 2 9.24 0.72 7.73
N THR A 3 8.94 2.02 7.62
CA THR A 3 7.61 2.51 7.23
C THR A 3 7.48 2.25 5.74
N GLY A 4 7.48 0.97 5.37
CA GLY A 4 7.60 0.51 4.00
C GLY A 4 6.32 0.81 3.25
N ILE A 5 6.39 1.83 2.40
CA ILE A 5 5.84 1.85 1.04
C ILE A 5 5.35 0.45 0.60
N GLY A 6 4.03 0.25 0.53
CA GLY A 6 3.43 -0.73 -0.36
C GLY A 6 3.43 -2.21 -0.01
N PHE A 7 3.26 -2.58 1.27
CA PHE A 7 3.24 -3.98 1.68
C PHE A 7 2.25 -4.32 2.80
N ARG A 8 1.26 -3.49 3.09
CA ARG A 8 0.32 -3.81 4.18
C ARG A 8 -0.48 -5.07 3.90
N HIS A 9 -0.79 -5.40 2.65
CA HIS A 9 -1.40 -6.69 2.31
C HIS A 9 -0.51 -7.87 2.79
N TYR A 10 0.81 -7.79 2.60
CA TYR A 10 1.72 -8.80 3.11
C TYR A 10 1.79 -8.80 4.64
N LEU A 11 1.93 -7.62 5.26
CA LEU A 11 1.99 -7.49 6.72
C LEU A 11 0.72 -7.99 7.41
N TYR A 12 -0.45 -7.81 6.80
CA TYR A 12 -1.72 -8.33 7.28
C TYR A 12 -1.72 -9.86 7.31
N ARG A 13 -1.26 -10.51 6.23
CA ARG A 13 -1.17 -11.99 6.15
C ARG A 13 -0.28 -12.59 7.24
N ILE A 14 0.81 -11.91 7.61
CA ILE A 14 1.72 -12.35 8.68
C ILE A 14 1.37 -11.78 10.07
N ARG A 15 0.17 -11.19 10.23
CA ARG A 15 -0.33 -10.62 11.49
C ARG A 15 0.57 -9.51 12.08
N LYS A 16 1.20 -8.74 11.19
CA LYS A 16 2.03 -7.56 11.52
C LYS A 16 1.34 -6.24 11.17
N ALA A 17 0.16 -6.27 10.55
CA ALA A 17 -0.72 -5.13 10.35
C ALA A 17 -2.16 -5.50 10.71
N ASN A 18 -2.96 -4.51 11.12
CA ASN A 18 -4.37 -4.70 11.48
C ASN A 18 -5.31 -4.69 10.25
N SER A 19 -4.82 -4.23 9.10
CA SER A 19 -5.59 -4.11 7.87
C SER A 19 -4.67 -4.25 6.65
N PRO A 20 -5.13 -4.87 5.55
CA PRO A 20 -4.39 -4.91 4.30
C PRO A 20 -4.52 -3.60 3.50
N ILE A 21 -5.43 -2.70 3.89
CA ILE A 21 -5.77 -1.49 3.13
C ILE A 21 -4.60 -0.51 3.06
N CYS A 22 -4.49 0.16 1.90
CA CYS A 22 -3.52 1.21 1.65
C CYS A 22 -3.86 2.49 2.44
N ASP A 23 -2.99 2.84 3.39
CA ASP A 23 -3.11 4.06 4.18
C ASP A 23 -2.65 5.32 3.41
N MET A 24 -2.06 5.15 2.22
CA MET A 24 -1.42 6.25 1.47
C MET A 24 -2.39 7.00 0.56
N CYS A 25 -3.38 6.29 0.01
CA CYS A 25 -4.33 6.83 -0.97
C CYS A 25 -5.77 6.87 -0.44
N ASN A 26 -6.08 6.18 0.67
CA ASN A 26 -7.43 6.12 1.23
C ASN A 26 -8.50 5.66 0.21
N SER A 27 -8.12 4.89 -0.81
CA SER A 27 -9.04 4.36 -1.84
C SER A 27 -9.86 3.16 -1.34
N GLY A 28 -9.51 2.60 -0.17
CA GLY A 28 -10.09 1.37 0.33
C GLY A 28 -9.58 0.11 -0.39
N GLU A 29 -8.53 0.24 -1.21
CA GLU A 29 -7.88 -0.90 -1.86
C GLU A 29 -6.76 -1.49 -1.00
N ASP A 30 -6.47 -2.76 -1.22
CA ASP A 30 -5.35 -3.46 -0.58
C ASP A 30 -4.00 -2.87 -1.03
N ASP A 31 -3.10 -2.69 -0.05
CA ASP A 31 -1.73 -2.22 -0.24
C ASP A 31 -0.83 -3.35 -0.75
N THR A 32 -1.06 -3.72 -2.01
CA THR A 32 -0.24 -4.66 -2.76
C THR A 32 0.86 -3.92 -3.54
N ALA A 33 1.91 -4.63 -3.95
CA ALA A 33 2.93 -4.04 -4.83
C ALA A 33 2.33 -3.52 -6.14
N GLU A 34 1.33 -4.21 -6.70
CA GLU A 34 0.61 -3.76 -7.89
C GLU A 34 -0.12 -2.43 -7.63
N HIS A 35 -0.85 -2.34 -6.51
CA HIS A 35 -1.52 -1.11 -6.12
C HIS A 35 -0.50 0.03 -5.98
N THR A 36 0.53 -0.13 -5.14
CA THR A 36 1.51 0.93 -4.87
C THR A 36 2.23 1.40 -6.14
N LEU A 37 2.67 0.46 -6.99
CA LEU A 37 3.50 0.79 -8.15
C LEU A 37 2.68 1.31 -9.34
N PHE A 38 1.43 0.89 -9.51
CA PHE A 38 0.69 1.18 -10.75
C PHE A 38 -0.64 1.91 -10.54
N ASN A 39 -1.35 1.66 -9.42
CA ASN A 39 -2.73 2.12 -9.26
C ASN A 39 -2.90 3.22 -8.19
N CYS A 40 -1.94 3.34 -7.28
CA CYS A 40 -2.05 4.23 -6.13
C CYS A 40 -1.92 5.68 -6.61
N HIS A 41 -3.02 6.43 -6.53
CA HIS A 41 -3.06 7.82 -7.00
C HIS A 41 -2.14 8.76 -6.21
N ARG A 42 -1.82 8.38 -4.96
CA ARG A 42 -0.83 9.11 -4.14
C ARG A 42 0.54 9.19 -4.82
N TYR A 43 0.87 8.23 -5.68
CA TYR A 43 2.15 8.12 -6.38
C TYR A 43 2.05 8.44 -7.88
N GLU A 44 1.00 9.15 -8.32
CA GLU A 44 0.86 9.54 -9.74
C GLU A 44 1.98 10.47 -10.20
N GLU A 45 2.41 11.41 -9.36
CA GLU A 45 3.46 12.37 -9.70
C GLU A 45 4.81 11.68 -9.93
N GLU A 46 5.11 10.62 -9.18
CA GLU A 46 6.33 9.82 -9.33
C GLU A 46 6.32 8.92 -10.57
N ARG A 47 5.15 8.74 -11.23
CA ARG A 47 4.99 7.97 -12.48
C ARG A 47 4.98 8.84 -13.74
N ALA A 48 4.86 10.16 -13.59
CA ALA A 48 4.84 11.13 -14.69
C ALA A 48 6.24 11.38 -15.27
#